data_AF-A0A2V6IXQ9-F1
#
_entry.id   AF-A0A2V6IXQ9-F1
#
_cell.length_a   1.000
_cell.length_b   1.000
_cell.length_c   1.000
_cell.angle_alpha   90.00
_cell.angle_beta   90.00
_cell.angle_gamma   90.00
#
_symmetry.space_group_name_H-M   'P 1'
#
loop_
_entity.id
_entity.type
_entity.pdbx_description
1 polymer ?
#
loop_
_entity_poly.entity_id
_entity_poly.type
_entity_poly.pdbx_seq_one_letter_code
_entity_poly.pdbx_strand_id
1 'polypeptide(L)' 'MISSEPEEYAASRIPQLSSLLAAASTCSSVLPNALAKPPPKKVLLLGGTVFVGPALIDALLANGHSVTLFNRGVTNADWL' A
#
# COMPACT_ATOMS: atom_id res chain seq x y z
N MET A 1 20.41 -51.28 41.02
CA MET A 1 19.17 -51.41 40.24
C MET A 1 18.68 -50.00 39.97
N ILE A 2 18.68 -49.66 38.69
CA ILE A 2 18.53 -48.36 38.00
C ILE A 2 18.00 -47.16 38.81
N SER A 3 18.81 -46.09 38.82
CA SER A 3 18.35 -44.70 38.86
C SER A 3 17.68 -44.37 37.53
N SER A 4 16.52 -43.74 37.54
CA SER A 4 15.87 -43.20 36.34
C SER A 4 15.24 -41.87 36.68
N GLU A 5 15.97 -40.79 36.37
CA GLU A 5 15.55 -39.40 36.48
C GLU A 5 14.47 -39.08 35.42
N PRO A 6 13.39 -38.36 35.77
CA PRO A 6 12.24 -38.12 34.88
C PRO A 6 12.36 -36.88 33.95
N GLU A 7 13.55 -36.31 33.73
CA GLU A 7 13.69 -35.02 33.02
C GLU A 7 13.92 -35.14 31.49
N GLU A 8 14.22 -36.32 30.96
CA GLU A 8 14.70 -36.47 29.57
C GLU A 8 13.61 -36.86 28.54
N TYR A 9 12.33 -36.74 28.89
CA TYR A 9 11.22 -37.05 27.97
C TYR A 9 10.55 -35.82 27.33
N ALA A 10 10.71 -34.63 27.92
CA ALA A 10 10.02 -33.42 27.45
C ALA A 10 10.82 -32.61 26.39
N ALA A 11 12.12 -32.85 26.25
CA ALA A 11 13.01 -31.99 25.48
C ALA A 11 13.20 -32.36 23.99
N SER A 12 12.73 -33.54 23.54
CA SER A 12 13.04 -34.06 22.19
C SER A 12 11.98 -33.77 21.10
N ARG A 13 10.90 -33.04 21.42
CA ARG A 13 9.73 -32.92 20.53
C ARG A 13 9.44 -31.52 19.96
N ILE A 14 10.35 -30.57 20.10
CA ILE A 14 10.23 -29.26 19.43
C ILE A 14 11.56 -28.92 18.71
N PRO A 15 11.90 -29.57 17.58
CA PRO A 15 12.48 -28.79 16.49
C PRO A 15 11.37 -27.84 16.00
N GLN A 16 11.67 -26.90 15.10
CA GLN A 16 10.72 -26.05 14.37
C GLN A 16 10.44 -24.63 14.90
N LEU A 17 10.90 -24.16 16.07
CA LEU A 17 10.75 -22.72 16.38
C LEU A 17 11.82 -21.86 15.69
N SER A 18 13.05 -22.37 15.57
CA SER A 18 14.17 -21.61 14.99
C SER A 18 14.17 -21.57 13.45
N SER A 19 13.58 -22.57 12.79
CA SER A 19 13.54 -22.66 11.31
C SER A 19 12.46 -21.79 10.68
N LEU A 20 11.36 -21.52 11.39
CA LEU A 20 10.29 -20.63 10.92
C LEU A 20 10.74 -19.16 10.88
N LEU A 21 11.60 -18.73 11.81
CA LEU A 21 12.15 -17.37 11.81
C LEU A 21 13.15 -17.14 10.67
N ALA A 22 13.91 -18.17 10.28
CA ALA A 22 14.86 -18.10 9.17
C ALA A 22 14.17 -18.01 7.78
N ALA A 23 12.98 -18.60 7.63
CA ALA A 23 12.20 -18.54 6.40
C ALA A 23 11.44 -17.21 6.19
N ALA A 24 11.19 -16.45 7.26
CA ALA A 24 10.54 -15.14 7.18
C ALA A 24 11.49 -14.04 6.67
N SER A 25 12.79 -14.15 6.93
CA SER A 25 13.79 -13.13 6.54
C SER A 25 14.16 -13.13 5.05
N THR A 26 13.93 -14.23 4.32
CA THR A 26 14.23 -14.28 2.87
C THR A 26 13.10 -13.75 1.99
N CYS A 27 11.90 -13.49 2.54
CA CYS A 27 10.76 -13.04 1.75
C CYS A 27 10.63 -11.50 1.64
N SER A 28 11.44 -10.74 2.40
CA SER A 28 11.32 -9.27 2.44
C SER A 28 11.76 -8.57 1.15
N SER A 29 12.56 -9.22 0.29
CA SER A 29 13.07 -8.61 -0.95
C SER A 29 12.15 -8.81 -2.17
N VAL A 30 11.04 -9.54 -2.02
CA VAL A 30 10.14 -9.91 -3.12
C VAL A 30 8.86 -9.05 -3.17
N LEU A 31 8.74 -8.01 -2.32
CA LEU A 31 7.68 -7.00 -2.43
C LEU A 31 8.25 -5.77 -3.16
N PRO A 32 8.18 -5.70 -4.51
CA PRO A 32 8.78 -4.59 -5.23
C PRO A 32 7.84 -3.40 -5.17
N ASN A 33 8.34 -2.28 -4.66
CA ASN A 33 7.92 -0.90 -5.01
C ASN A 33 6.44 -0.49 -4.86
N ALA A 34 5.55 -1.37 -4.39
CA ALA A 34 4.11 -1.09 -4.26
C ALA A 34 3.79 0.01 -3.23
N LEU A 35 4.76 0.33 -2.36
CA LEU A 35 4.60 1.36 -1.33
C LEU A 35 5.13 2.74 -1.76
N ALA A 36 5.81 2.85 -2.90
CA ALA A 36 6.30 4.14 -3.38
C ALA A 36 5.14 4.93 -4.01
N LYS A 37 4.72 6.02 -3.37
CA LYS A 37 3.71 6.92 -3.93
C LYS A 37 4.20 7.42 -5.30
N PRO A 38 3.40 7.28 -6.37
CA PRO A 38 3.82 7.72 -7.70
C PRO A 38 4.09 9.24 -7.68
N PRO A 39 5.06 9.71 -8.49
CA PRO A 39 5.39 11.12 -8.55
C PRO A 39 4.19 11.94 -9.06
N PRO A 40 4.08 13.21 -8.65
CA PRO A 40 2.99 14.08 -9.08
C PRO A 40 3.04 14.27 -10.60
N LYS A 41 1.87 14.23 -11.25
CA LYS A 41 1.70 14.41 -12.70
C LYS A 41 0.89 15.67 -13.01
N LYS A 42 0.94 16.09 -14.28
CA LYS A 42 0.05 17.10 -14.85
C LYS A 42 -1.13 16.40 -15.51
N VAL A 43 -2.35 16.75 -15.12
CA VAL A 43 -3.59 16.12 -15.57
C VAL A 43 -4.47 17.17 -16.23
N LEU A 44 -4.89 16.92 -17.47
CA LEU A 44 -5.85 17.75 -18.20
C LEU A 44 -7.24 17.11 -18.10
N LEU A 45 -8.16 17.77 -17.42
CA LEU A 45 -9.58 17.40 -17.42
C LEU A 45 -10.32 18.18 -18.50
N LEU A 46 -10.91 17.47 -19.45
CA LEU A 46 -11.82 18.03 -20.45
C LEU A 46 -13.26 17.87 -19.93
N GLY A 47 -13.89 18.98 -19.56
CA GLY A 47 -15.23 19.00 -18.98
C GLY A 47 -15.29 18.35 -17.58
N GLY A 48 -16.37 17.62 -17.31
CA GLY A 48 -16.55 16.83 -16.09
C GLY A 48 -17.08 17.59 -14.87
N THR A 49 -17.27 18.91 -14.93
CA THR A 49 -17.54 19.76 -13.75
C THR A 49 -18.90 19.58 -13.06
N VAL A 50 -19.82 18.78 -13.60
CA VAL A 50 -21.20 18.61 -13.08
C VAL A 50 -21.37 17.36 -12.21
N PHE A 51 -20.61 16.29 -12.47
CA PHE A 51 -20.85 14.98 -11.84
C PHE A 51 -19.58 14.39 -11.21
N VAL A 52 -18.85 13.52 -11.92
CA VAL A 52 -17.63 12.87 -11.36
C VAL A 52 -16.45 13.84 -11.26
N GLY A 53 -16.42 14.91 -12.07
CA GLY A 53 -15.24 15.78 -12.16
C GLY A 53 -14.86 16.47 -10.85
N PRO A 54 -15.77 17.09 -10.07
CA PRO A 54 -15.43 17.68 -8.79
C PRO A 54 -14.73 16.69 -7.84
N ALA A 55 -15.31 15.49 -7.67
CA ALA A 55 -14.72 14.45 -6.83
C ALA A 55 -13.35 13.98 -7.36
N LEU A 56 -13.17 13.93 -8.68
CA LEU A 56 -11.89 13.59 -9.30
C LEU A 56 -10.84 14.68 -9.05
N ILE A 57 -11.22 15.96 -9.19
CA ILE A 57 -10.33 17.10 -8.95
C ILE A 57 -9.86 17.08 -7.50
N ASP A 58 -10.76 16.89 -6.54
CA ASP A 58 -10.44 16.81 -5.12
C ASP A 58 -9.44 15.67 -4.84
N ALA A 59 -9.69 14.49 -5.41
CA ALA A 59 -8.79 13.35 -5.27
C ALA A 59 -7.41 13.61 -5.90
N LEU A 60 -7.36 14.26 -7.08
CA LEU A 60 -6.10 14.57 -7.76
C LEU A 60 -5.28 15.61 -7.00
N LEU A 61 -5.93 16.66 -6.49
CA LEU A 61 -5.29 17.69 -5.68
C LEU A 61 -4.78 17.11 -4.34
N ALA A 62 -5.57 16.27 -3.67
CA ALA A 62 -5.13 15.55 -2.46
C ALA A 62 -3.93 14.64 -2.72
N ASN A 63 -3.81 14.11 -3.94
CA ASN A 63 -2.65 13.32 -4.34
C ASN A 63 -1.43 14.17 -4.74
N GLY A 64 -1.55 15.50 -4.80
CA GLY A 64 -0.48 16.44 -5.18
C GLY A 64 -0.30 16.58 -6.68
N HIS A 65 -1.29 16.20 -7.48
CA HIS A 65 -1.26 16.36 -8.93
C HIS A 65 -1.60 17.79 -9.33
N SER A 66 -0.97 18.26 -10.41
CA SER A 66 -1.31 19.55 -11.01
C SER A 66 -2.43 19.33 -12.02
N VAL A 67 -3.55 20.02 -11.83
CA VAL A 67 -4.76 19.84 -12.63
C VAL A 67 -4.99 21.08 -13.50
N THR A 68 -5.27 20.85 -14.78
CA THR A 68 -5.74 21.87 -15.72
C THR A 68 -7.12 21.49 -16.19
N LEU A 69 -8.08 22.42 -16.07
CA LEU A 69 -9.47 22.19 -16.46
C LEU A 69 -9.78 22.93 -17.77
N PHE A 70 -10.39 22.24 -18.73
CA PHE A 70 -10.88 22.83 -19.96
C PHE A 70 -12.38 22.56 -20.10
N ASN A 71 -13.18 23.62 -19.92
CA ASN A 71 -14.64 23.57 -19.94
C ASN A 71 -15.19 24.67 -20.85
N ARG A 72 -16.43 24.52 -21.32
CA ARG A 72 -17.18 25.52 -22.11
C ARG A 72 -17.63 26.75 -21.30
N GLY A 73 -17.30 26.82 -20.01
CA GLY A 73 -17.67 27.94 -19.12
C GLY A 73 -19.15 27.98 -18.72
N VAL A 74 -19.89 26.86 -18.80
CA VAL A 74 -21.33 26.82 -18.45
C VAL A 74 -21.55 26.46 -16.98
N THR A 75 -20.87 25.43 -16.49
CA THR A 75 -20.97 24.97 -15.09
C THR A 75 -19.68 25.24 -14.35
N ASN A 76 -19.76 25.79 -13.13
CA ASN A 76 -18.63 26.12 -12.26
C ASN A 76 -17.55 26.94 -12.99
N ALA A 77 -18.01 28.01 -13.65
CA ALA A 77 -17.16 28.91 -14.42
C ALA A 77 -16.23 29.75 -13.54
N ASP A 78 -16.58 29.90 -12.25
CA ASP A 78 -15.84 30.63 -11.21
C ASP A 78 -14.54 29.92 -10.76
N TRP A 79 -14.34 28.65 -11.16
CA TRP A 79 -13.13 27.87 -10.81
C TRP A 79 -11.95 28.08 -11.77
N LEU A 80 -12.14 28.86 -12.84
CA LEU A 80 -11.12 29.24 -13.81
C LEU A 80 -10.50 30.59 -13.43
#